data_AF-A0A8X6GH21-F1
#
_entry.id   AF-A0A8X6GH21-F1
#
_cell.length_a   1.000
_cell.length_b   1.000
_cell.length_c   1.000
_cell.angle_alpha   90.00
_cell.angle_beta   90.00
_cell.angle_gamma   90.00
#
_symmetry.space_group_name_H-M   'P 1'
#
loop_
_entity.id
_entity.type
_entity.pdbx_description
1 polymer ?
#
loop_
_entity_poly.entity_id
_entity_poly.type
_entity_poly.pdbx_seq_one_letter_code
_entity_poly.pdbx_strand_id
1 'polypeptide(L)'
;VQDGHDWYCFTCHKEGEVLYCSTCHRVYHENCLKEPPTKGEKLICDVCKMIKSKDALKLNKDDLNLLLGYACLRLKEKVLTNREVLKIAPSEEEKWRRNFLIYETMDLTLMEDKTQDNVYKRLEEFQADAQTLVHNIVLYYGVHSSAADMARQILRDCCYDLGEIRQCRDCYRMSNEKRDKFWFCQPCDPPHELVYAKQKGYPFWPAKVIRLDNEVYDVRFFGGLHQRANVEKENIKPITTPIQQLQLKRTATLNKALEELKRHQKLLGQVPKEKN
;
A
#
# COMPACT_ATOMS: atom_id res chain seq x y z
N VAL A 1 9.29 24.88 26.41
CA VAL A 1 8.77 23.67 27.06
C VAL A 1 7.98 22.96 25.98
N GLN A 2 8.33 21.72 25.61
CA GLN A 2 7.50 20.94 24.68
C GLN A 2 6.34 20.39 25.48
N ASP A 3 5.11 20.82 25.18
CA ASP A 3 3.89 20.40 25.87
C ASP A 3 3.44 18.97 25.48
N GLY A 4 4.39 18.13 25.03
CA GLY A 4 4.19 16.75 24.59
C GLY A 4 3.43 16.58 23.27
N HIS A 5 3.06 17.67 22.60
CA HIS A 5 2.22 17.67 21.42
C HIS A 5 2.69 18.67 20.36
N ASP A 6 2.31 18.39 19.13
CA ASP A 6 2.46 19.29 17.99
C ASP A 6 1.57 20.54 18.16
N TRP A 7 1.93 21.62 17.47
CA TRP A 7 1.15 22.86 17.44
C TRP A 7 0.27 22.97 16.20
N TYR A 8 0.50 22.12 15.20
CA TYR A 8 -0.18 22.20 13.92
C TYR A 8 -1.17 21.05 13.73
N CYS A 9 -2.37 21.36 13.24
CA CYS A 9 -3.39 20.33 13.01
C CYS A 9 -2.93 19.30 11.97
N PHE A 10 -3.04 18.01 12.29
CA PHE A 10 -2.65 16.91 11.39
C PHE A 10 -3.55 16.73 10.16
N THR A 11 -4.70 17.42 10.09
CA THR A 11 -5.61 17.39 8.93
C THR A 11 -5.34 18.55 7.97
N CYS A 12 -5.27 19.79 8.48
CA CYS A 12 -5.16 20.98 7.64
C CYS A 12 -3.77 21.64 7.64
N HIS A 13 -2.87 21.20 8.54
CA HIS A 13 -1.50 21.70 8.70
C HIS A 13 -1.40 23.18 9.08
N LYS A 14 -2.44 23.73 9.72
CA LYS A 14 -2.47 25.11 10.21
C LYS A 14 -2.44 25.15 11.74
N GLU A 15 -1.97 26.26 12.25
CA GLU A 15 -2.03 26.68 13.64
C GLU A 15 -3.47 27.03 14.08
N GLY A 16 -3.64 27.32 15.37
CA GLY A 16 -4.90 27.76 15.96
C GLY A 16 -5.30 26.94 17.18
N GLU A 17 -6.57 27.02 17.58
CA GLU A 17 -7.10 26.26 18.70
C GLU A 17 -7.29 24.78 18.34
N VAL A 18 -6.49 23.92 18.94
CA VAL A 18 -6.43 22.49 18.60
C VAL A 18 -6.73 21.61 19.82
N LEU A 19 -7.33 20.46 19.54
CA LEU A 19 -7.56 19.38 20.49
C LEU A 19 -6.39 18.39 20.46
N TYR A 20 -5.97 17.96 21.64
CA TYR A 20 -4.81 17.07 21.83
C TYR A 20 -5.23 15.60 21.85
N CYS A 21 -4.56 14.76 21.06
CA CYS A 21 -4.75 13.31 21.17
C CYS A 21 -4.16 12.81 22.51
N SER A 22 -4.96 12.12 23.31
CA SER A 22 -4.53 11.58 24.60
C SER A 22 -3.49 10.44 24.54
N THR A 23 -3.10 10.00 23.34
CA THR A 23 -2.23 8.81 23.16
C THR A 23 -1.06 9.02 22.20
N CYS A 24 -0.90 10.20 21.61
CA CYS A 24 0.25 10.55 20.77
C CYS A 24 0.38 12.08 20.65
N HIS A 25 1.47 12.56 20.06
CA HIS A 25 1.73 14.00 19.90
C HIS A 25 0.77 14.76 18.97
N ARG A 26 -0.07 14.07 18.19
CA ARG A 26 -0.89 14.69 17.14
C ARG A 26 -2.02 15.54 17.70
N VAL A 27 -2.30 16.66 17.02
CA VAL A 27 -3.36 17.60 17.36
C VAL A 27 -4.28 17.87 16.17
N TYR A 28 -5.52 18.29 16.45
CA TYR A 28 -6.55 18.49 15.42
C TYR A 28 -7.45 19.68 15.77
N HIS A 29 -7.83 20.51 14.79
CA HIS A 29 -8.95 21.42 14.98
C HIS A 29 -10.24 20.61 15.14
N GLU A 30 -11.19 21.09 15.95
CA GLU A 30 -12.50 20.45 16.13
C GLU A 30 -13.22 20.25 14.79
N ASN A 31 -13.22 21.27 13.94
CA ASN A 31 -13.82 21.22 12.58
C ASN A 31 -13.07 20.32 11.59
N CYS A 32 -11.85 19.88 11.93
CA CYS A 32 -11.04 18.98 11.10
C CYS A 32 -11.22 17.50 11.46
N LEU A 33 -11.94 17.20 12.54
CA LEU A 33 -12.28 15.84 12.95
C LEU A 33 -13.56 15.39 12.26
N LYS A 34 -13.59 14.15 11.79
CA LYS A 34 -14.83 13.53 11.29
C LYS A 34 -15.83 13.28 12.42
N GLU A 35 -15.30 12.90 13.57
CA GLU A 35 -16.05 12.60 14.79
C GLU A 35 -15.39 13.37 15.94
N PRO A 36 -15.84 14.59 16.25
CA PRO A 36 -15.33 15.34 17.38
C PRO A 36 -15.71 14.64 18.70
N PRO A 37 -14.86 14.71 19.74
CA PRO A 37 -15.16 14.12 21.03
C PRO A 37 -16.37 14.81 21.67
N THR A 38 -17.22 14.06 22.39
CA THR A 38 -18.31 14.69 23.13
C THR A 38 -17.76 15.43 24.36
N LYS A 39 -18.56 16.35 24.91
CA LYS A 39 -18.12 17.24 25.99
C LYS A 39 -17.67 16.43 27.22
N GLY A 40 -16.37 16.50 27.54
CA GLY A 40 -15.75 15.78 28.66
C GLY A 40 -15.00 14.50 28.29
N GLU A 41 -15.07 14.06 27.03
CA GLU A 41 -14.31 12.91 26.55
C GLU A 41 -12.90 13.29 26.08
N LYS A 42 -11.94 12.37 26.26
CA LYS A 42 -10.58 12.54 25.74
C LYS A 42 -10.57 12.19 24.25
N LEU A 43 -9.93 13.05 23.45
CA LEU A 43 -9.69 12.75 22.04
C LEU A 43 -8.71 11.57 21.89
N ILE A 44 -9.10 10.58 21.08
CA ILE A 44 -8.19 9.59 20.50
C ILE A 44 -8.28 9.78 18.99
N CYS A 45 -7.17 10.21 18.37
CA CYS A 45 -7.19 10.53 16.94
C CYS A 45 -7.36 9.28 16.06
N ASP A 46 -7.79 9.50 14.82
CA ASP A 46 -8.01 8.44 13.84
C ASP A 46 -6.76 7.59 13.59
N VAL A 47 -5.56 8.19 13.67
CA VAL A 47 -4.29 7.45 13.54
C VAL A 47 -4.11 6.46 14.69
N CYS A 48 -4.35 6.88 15.94
CA CYS A 48 -4.27 5.99 17.10
C CYS A 48 -5.38 4.94 17.12
N LYS A 49 -6.61 5.31 16.71
CA LYS A 49 -7.71 4.36 16.51
C LYS A 49 -7.33 3.30 15.48
N MET A 50 -6.77 3.72 14.34
CA MET A 50 -6.30 2.85 13.26
C MET A 50 -5.21 1.89 13.75
N ILE A 51 -4.14 2.39 14.39
CA ILE A 51 -3.07 1.54 14.94
C ILE A 51 -3.60 0.51 15.94
N LYS A 52 -4.58 0.88 16.76
CA LYS A 52 -5.19 0.01 17.77
C LYS A 52 -6.32 -0.88 17.23
N SER A 53 -6.63 -0.81 15.93
CA SER A 53 -7.70 -1.61 15.33
C SER A 53 -7.47 -3.11 15.56
N LYS A 54 -8.57 -3.83 15.79
CA LYS A 54 -8.56 -5.30 15.92
C LYS A 54 -8.46 -5.99 14.57
N ASP A 55 -8.79 -5.29 13.48
CA ASP A 55 -8.76 -5.80 12.10
C ASP A 55 -7.36 -5.72 11.47
N ALA A 56 -6.32 -5.66 12.30
CA ALA A 56 -4.94 -5.58 11.86
C ALA A 56 -4.53 -6.90 11.16
N LEU A 57 -3.83 -6.75 10.04
CA LEU A 57 -3.27 -7.88 9.31
C LEU A 57 -2.26 -8.62 10.20
N LYS A 58 -2.48 -9.93 10.40
CA LYS A 58 -1.60 -10.78 11.19
C LYS A 58 -0.44 -11.30 10.33
N LEU A 59 0.72 -10.72 10.53
CA LEU A 59 2.01 -11.11 9.95
C LEU A 59 3.01 -11.31 11.08
N ASN A 60 4.00 -12.19 10.89
CA ASN A 60 5.18 -12.14 11.74
C ASN A 60 5.95 -10.83 11.45
N LYS A 61 6.73 -10.40 12.43
CA LYS A 61 7.38 -9.09 12.43
C LYS A 61 8.39 -8.94 11.28
N ASP A 62 9.18 -10.00 11.03
CA ASP A 62 10.23 -10.02 10.02
C ASP A 62 9.64 -9.91 8.60
N ASP A 63 8.60 -10.71 8.32
CA ASP A 63 7.90 -10.68 7.05
C ASP A 63 7.23 -9.32 6.84
N LEU A 64 6.58 -8.77 7.88
CA LEU A 64 5.98 -7.43 7.80
C LEU A 64 7.02 -6.38 7.39
N ASN A 65 8.15 -6.32 8.10
CA ASN A 65 9.18 -5.32 7.83
C ASN A 65 9.86 -5.54 6.48
N LEU A 66 10.01 -6.78 6.03
CA LEU A 66 10.48 -7.07 4.67
C LEU A 66 9.53 -6.48 3.60
N LEU A 67 8.22 -6.69 3.74
CA LEU A 67 7.24 -6.15 2.77
C LEU A 67 7.16 -4.63 2.82
N LEU A 68 7.26 -4.04 4.01
CA LEU A 68 7.35 -2.59 4.19
C LEU A 68 8.64 -2.02 3.58
N GLY A 69 9.75 -2.76 3.65
CA GLY A 69 11.00 -2.40 2.98
C GLY A 69 10.81 -2.29 1.46
N TYR A 70 10.09 -3.23 0.83
CA TYR A 70 9.74 -3.12 -0.59
C TYR A 70 8.84 -1.91 -0.90
N ALA A 71 7.90 -1.60 -0.01
CA ALA A 71 7.07 -0.40 -0.15
C ALA A 71 7.93 0.87 -0.09
N CYS A 72 8.80 0.99 0.92
CA CYS A 72 9.69 2.13 1.09
C CYS A 72 10.63 2.32 -0.12
N LEU A 73 11.24 1.23 -0.60
CA LEU A 73 12.12 1.27 -1.77
C LEU A 73 11.41 1.84 -3.00
N ARG A 74 10.18 1.38 -3.30
CA ARG A 74 9.40 1.89 -4.42
C ARG A 74 9.03 3.36 -4.26
N LEU A 75 8.70 3.80 -3.04
CA LEU A 75 8.44 5.22 -2.75
C LEU A 75 9.68 6.07 -3.03
N LYS A 76 10.86 5.62 -2.59
CA LYS A 76 12.15 6.28 -2.84
C LYS A 76 12.47 6.36 -4.34
N GLU A 77 12.30 5.27 -5.09
CA GLU A 77 12.54 5.26 -6.55
C GLU A 77 11.66 6.26 -7.30
N LYS A 78 10.37 6.35 -6.94
CA LYS A 78 9.46 7.36 -7.52
C LYS A 78 9.90 8.79 -7.22
N VAL A 79 10.41 9.03 -6.02
CA VAL A 79 10.95 10.35 -5.64
C VAL A 79 12.20 10.68 -6.44
N LEU A 80 13.14 9.74 -6.59
CA LEU A 80 14.40 9.95 -7.33
C LEU A 80 14.20 10.19 -8.82
N THR A 81 13.22 9.52 -9.43
CA THR A 81 12.90 9.71 -10.85
C THR A 81 12.19 11.04 -11.13
N ASN A 82 11.67 11.72 -10.10
CA ASN A 82 11.04 13.03 -10.23
C ASN A 82 12.06 14.15 -9.95
N ARG A 83 12.67 14.69 -11.02
CA ARG A 83 13.73 15.73 -10.93
C ARG A 83 13.32 17.02 -10.23
N GLU A 84 12.02 17.32 -10.17
CA GLU A 84 11.52 18.49 -9.44
C GLU A 84 11.73 18.35 -7.92
N VAL A 85 11.89 17.11 -7.41
CA VAL A 85 12.09 16.82 -5.97
C VAL A 85 13.48 17.19 -5.49
N LEU A 86 14.49 16.91 -6.30
CA LEU A 86 15.87 17.16 -5.93
C LEU A 86 16.16 18.66 -5.76
N LYS A 87 15.30 19.52 -6.31
CA LYS A 87 15.37 20.98 -6.18
C LYS A 87 14.75 21.53 -4.89
N ILE A 88 14.08 20.67 -4.10
CA ILE A 88 13.32 21.06 -2.90
C ILE A 88 14.23 21.07 -1.65
N ALA A 89 15.49 20.63 -1.74
CA ALA A 89 16.40 20.63 -0.60
C ALA A 89 16.51 22.03 0.04
N PRO A 90 16.31 22.15 1.37
CA PRO A 90 16.34 23.44 2.04
C PRO A 90 17.75 24.04 1.98
N SER A 91 17.85 25.36 1.85
CA SER A 91 19.15 26.03 1.93
C SER A 91 19.72 25.90 3.35
N GLU A 92 21.05 25.95 3.48
CA GLU A 92 21.73 25.89 4.80
C GLU A 92 21.24 26.97 5.78
N GLU A 93 20.77 28.11 5.26
CA GLU A 93 20.24 29.23 6.04
C GLU A 93 18.83 28.98 6.61
N GLU A 94 18.06 28.03 6.08
CA GLU A 94 16.68 27.76 6.51
C GLU A 94 16.55 26.60 7.51
N LYS A 95 17.66 25.92 7.82
CA LYS A 95 17.68 24.78 8.77
C LYS A 95 17.12 25.08 10.14
N TRP A 96 17.16 26.34 10.58
CA TRP A 96 16.58 26.76 11.86
C TRP A 96 15.06 26.55 11.89
N ARG A 97 14.34 26.71 10.76
CA ARG A 97 12.88 26.56 10.69
C ARG A 97 12.42 25.18 11.12
N ARG A 98 13.18 24.14 10.78
CA ARG A 98 12.90 22.76 11.19
C ARG A 98 12.79 22.62 12.71
N ASN A 99 13.64 23.29 13.47
CA ASN A 99 13.67 23.17 14.94
C ASN A 99 12.46 23.82 15.62
N PHE A 100 11.72 24.69 14.90
CA PHE A 100 10.52 25.36 15.43
C PHE A 100 9.22 24.78 14.87
N LEU A 101 9.23 24.31 13.62
CA LEU A 101 8.03 23.84 12.93
C LEU A 101 7.78 22.34 13.11
N ILE A 102 8.84 21.53 13.26
CA ILE A 102 8.72 20.07 13.22
C ILE A 102 8.84 19.52 14.64
N TYR A 103 7.75 18.95 15.15
CA TYR A 103 7.74 18.28 16.45
C TYR A 103 8.43 16.92 16.41
N GLU A 104 8.04 16.05 15.46
CA GLU A 104 8.59 14.70 15.27
C GLU A 104 9.21 14.59 13.88
N THR A 105 10.53 14.35 13.80
CA THR A 105 11.21 14.20 12.50
C THR A 105 10.83 12.89 11.82
N MET A 106 10.56 12.95 10.52
CA MET A 106 10.28 11.76 9.72
C MET A 106 10.60 12.00 8.25
N ASP A 107 11.23 11.02 7.61
CA ASP A 107 11.55 10.98 6.18
C ASP A 107 11.65 9.53 5.67
N LEU A 108 11.78 9.35 4.35
CA LEU A 108 11.83 8.02 3.74
C LEU A 108 13.10 7.23 4.11
N THR A 109 14.19 7.90 4.49
CA THR A 109 15.42 7.23 4.95
C THR A 109 15.18 6.66 6.33
N LEU A 110 14.63 7.46 7.26
CA LEU A 110 14.28 6.99 8.59
C LEU A 110 13.23 5.87 8.55
N MET A 111 12.25 5.95 7.65
CA MET A 111 11.29 4.86 7.45
C MET A 111 11.98 3.58 6.95
N GLU A 112 12.94 3.68 6.03
CA GLU A 112 13.74 2.53 5.56
C GLU A 112 14.57 1.94 6.70
N ASP A 113 15.28 2.75 7.48
CA ASP A 113 16.05 2.31 8.65
C ASP A 113 15.15 1.57 9.64
N LYS A 114 13.96 2.10 9.92
CA LYS A 114 12.96 1.43 10.78
C LYS A 114 12.50 0.08 10.21
N THR A 115 12.43 -0.10 8.89
CA THR A 115 12.16 -1.42 8.30
C THR A 115 13.35 -2.38 8.45
N GLN A 116 14.58 -1.89 8.30
CA GLN A 116 15.80 -2.70 8.45
C GLN A 116 16.03 -3.14 9.90
N ASP A 117 15.78 -2.22 10.83
CA ASP A 117 15.83 -2.46 12.28
C ASP A 117 14.59 -3.21 12.80
N ASN A 118 13.69 -3.59 11.89
CA ASN A 118 12.52 -4.41 12.19
C ASN A 118 11.64 -3.76 13.27
N VAL A 119 11.41 -2.45 13.19
CA VAL A 119 10.72 -1.66 14.24
C VAL A 119 9.21 -1.83 14.14
N TYR A 120 8.66 -1.87 12.93
CA TYR A 120 7.22 -1.86 12.73
C TYR A 120 6.58 -3.17 13.19
N LYS A 121 5.44 -3.06 13.87
CA LYS A 121 4.63 -4.18 14.34
C LYS A 121 3.31 -4.29 13.59
N ARG A 122 2.91 -3.21 12.92
CA ARG A 122 1.64 -3.07 12.19
C ARG A 122 1.84 -2.22 10.94
N LEU A 123 1.06 -2.49 9.89
CA LEU A 123 1.06 -1.65 8.66
C LEU A 123 0.66 -0.21 8.98
N GLU A 124 -0.22 -0.04 9.95
CA GLU A 124 -0.75 1.23 10.42
C GLU A 124 0.33 2.13 11.04
N GLU A 125 1.37 1.56 11.62
CA GLU A 125 2.51 2.33 12.16
C GLU A 125 3.35 2.92 11.03
N PHE A 126 3.58 2.15 9.95
CA PHE A 126 4.26 2.64 8.75
C PHE A 126 3.45 3.75 8.06
N GLN A 127 2.12 3.58 7.98
CA GLN A 127 1.23 4.61 7.46
C GLN A 127 1.26 5.89 8.31
N ALA A 128 1.31 5.75 9.64
CA ALA A 128 1.38 6.90 10.56
C ALA A 128 2.67 7.71 10.38
N ASP A 129 3.80 7.04 10.13
CA ASP A 129 5.06 7.71 9.78
C ASP A 129 4.98 8.41 8.43
N ALA A 130 4.39 7.77 7.41
CA ALA A 130 4.16 8.42 6.12
C ALA A 130 3.28 9.67 6.27
N GLN A 131 2.28 9.65 7.14
CA GLN A 131 1.47 10.84 7.46
C GLN A 131 2.29 11.94 8.14
N THR A 132 3.18 11.59 9.08
CA THR A 132 4.09 12.55 9.72
C THR A 132 5.07 13.15 8.72
N LEU A 133 5.61 12.36 7.79
CA LEU A 133 6.43 12.86 6.68
C LEU A 133 5.67 13.93 5.86
N VAL A 134 4.43 13.65 5.45
CA VAL A 134 3.62 14.64 4.72
C VAL A 134 3.38 15.88 5.55
N HIS A 135 3.01 15.71 6.82
CA HIS A 135 2.77 16.83 7.72
C HIS A 135 3.98 17.76 7.80
N ASN A 136 5.17 17.21 8.02
CA ASN A 136 6.42 17.95 8.11
C ASN A 136 6.76 18.70 6.82
N ILE A 137 6.60 18.06 5.66
CA ILE A 137 6.82 18.71 4.36
C ILE A 137 5.84 19.87 4.15
N VAL A 138 4.57 19.67 4.49
CA VAL A 138 3.55 20.71 4.35
C VAL A 138 3.84 21.91 5.25
N LEU A 139 4.29 21.70 6.49
CA LEU A 139 4.67 22.80 7.37
C LEU A 139 5.91 23.54 6.87
N TYR A 140 6.90 22.79 6.38
CA TYR A 140 8.17 23.37 5.97
C TYR A 140 8.06 24.18 4.67
N TYR A 141 7.36 23.66 3.67
CA TYR A 141 7.27 24.28 2.33
C TYR A 141 5.94 24.99 2.06
N GLY A 142 4.94 24.81 2.93
CA GLY A 142 3.60 25.37 2.79
C GLY A 142 2.64 24.46 2.03
N VAL A 143 1.35 24.58 2.37
CA VAL A 143 0.24 23.71 1.91
C VAL A 143 0.00 23.70 0.40
N HIS A 144 0.42 24.74 -0.32
CA HIS A 144 0.26 24.88 -1.78
C HIS A 144 1.56 24.66 -2.57
N SER A 145 2.62 24.21 -1.91
CA SER A 145 3.90 23.93 -2.58
C SER A 145 3.84 22.66 -3.42
N SER A 146 4.66 22.59 -4.47
CA SER A 146 4.89 21.36 -5.24
C SER A 146 5.42 20.22 -4.35
N ALA A 147 6.20 20.57 -3.32
CA ALA A 147 6.66 19.63 -2.29
C ALA A 147 5.50 18.98 -1.54
N ALA A 148 4.53 19.78 -1.10
CA ALA A 148 3.33 19.31 -0.41
C ALA A 148 2.48 18.39 -1.30
N ASP A 149 2.26 18.77 -2.56
CA ASP A 149 1.49 17.94 -3.51
C ASP A 149 2.14 16.58 -3.74
N MET A 150 3.48 16.57 -3.79
CA MET A 150 4.20 15.33 -3.93
C MET A 150 4.18 14.48 -2.66
N ALA A 151 4.36 15.09 -1.50
CA ALA A 151 4.25 14.37 -0.23
C ALA A 151 2.88 13.68 -0.10
N ARG A 152 1.80 14.38 -0.50
CA ARG A 152 0.46 13.76 -0.57
C ARG A 152 0.40 12.60 -1.56
N GLN A 153 1.09 12.67 -2.71
CA GLN A 153 1.19 11.54 -3.64
C GLN A 153 1.97 10.36 -3.04
N ILE A 154 3.07 10.60 -2.33
CA ILE A 154 3.83 9.57 -1.60
C ILE A 154 2.91 8.86 -0.60
N LEU A 155 2.10 9.61 0.17
CA LEU A 155 1.15 9.01 1.09
C LEU A 155 0.06 8.19 0.37
N ARG A 156 -0.45 8.66 -0.78
CA ARG A 156 -1.40 7.86 -1.58
C ARG A 156 -0.78 6.56 -2.08
N ASP A 157 0.44 6.62 -2.60
CA ASP A 157 1.17 5.44 -3.08
C ASP A 157 1.49 4.48 -1.93
N CYS A 158 1.88 5.01 -0.76
CA CYS A 158 2.07 4.23 0.46
C CYS A 158 0.78 3.49 0.84
N CYS A 159 -0.35 4.20 0.94
CA CYS A 159 -1.63 3.58 1.26
C CYS A 159 -2.04 2.52 0.23
N TYR A 160 -1.76 2.74 -1.07
CA TYR A 160 -1.99 1.74 -2.11
C TYR A 160 -1.19 0.47 -1.84
N ASP A 161 0.11 0.60 -1.57
CA ASP A 161 1.00 -0.53 -1.33
C ASP A 161 0.66 -1.30 -0.05
N LEU A 162 0.27 -0.60 1.02
CA LEU A 162 -0.25 -1.24 2.23
C LEU A 162 -1.56 -2.00 1.94
N GLY A 163 -2.39 -1.48 1.04
CA GLY A 163 -3.58 -2.16 0.53
C GLY A 163 -3.25 -3.46 -0.20
N GLU A 164 -2.24 -3.43 -1.07
CA GLU A 164 -1.76 -4.63 -1.79
C GLU A 164 -1.23 -5.71 -0.83
N ILE A 165 -0.49 -5.30 0.20
CA ILE A 165 -0.01 -6.23 1.24
C ILE A 165 -1.19 -6.87 1.98
N ARG A 166 -2.23 -6.10 2.33
CA ARG A 166 -3.45 -6.63 2.95
C ARG A 166 -4.20 -7.60 2.05
N GLN A 167 -4.23 -7.30 0.76
CA GLN A 167 -4.98 -8.09 -0.21
C GLN A 167 -4.33 -9.45 -0.43
N CYS A 168 -3.01 -9.49 -0.63
CA CYS A 168 -2.24 -10.74 -0.62
C CYS A 168 -0.75 -10.49 -0.40
N ARG A 169 -0.27 -10.85 0.80
CA ARG A 169 1.14 -10.75 1.21
C ARG A 169 2.08 -11.46 0.23
N ASP A 170 1.67 -12.64 -0.26
CA ASP A 170 2.50 -13.50 -1.10
C ASP A 170 2.61 -12.91 -2.50
N CYS A 171 1.48 -12.51 -3.11
CA CYS A 171 1.49 -11.85 -4.42
C CYS A 171 2.33 -10.57 -4.38
N TYR A 172 2.22 -9.79 -3.30
CA TYR A 172 3.02 -8.60 -3.12
C TYR A 172 4.51 -8.93 -2.98
N ARG A 173 4.90 -9.88 -2.12
CA ARG A 173 6.30 -10.35 -1.98
C ARG A 173 6.87 -10.79 -3.32
N MET A 174 6.21 -11.72 -4.00
CA MET A 174 6.71 -12.32 -5.23
C MET A 174 6.80 -11.32 -6.38
N SER A 175 5.86 -10.37 -6.45
CA SER A 175 5.86 -9.30 -7.44
C SER A 175 6.98 -8.27 -7.22
N ASN A 176 7.51 -8.15 -5.99
CA ASN A 176 8.64 -7.27 -5.69
C ASN A 176 9.98 -8.02 -5.83
N GLU A 177 10.06 -9.25 -5.33
CA GLU A 177 11.29 -10.04 -5.38
C GLU A 177 11.69 -10.47 -6.80
N LYS A 178 10.72 -10.91 -7.61
CA LYS A 178 10.92 -11.40 -9.00
C LYS A 178 12.14 -12.33 -9.19
N ARG A 179 12.52 -13.08 -8.14
CA ARG A 179 13.75 -13.92 -8.12
C ARG A 179 13.74 -15.03 -9.17
N ASP A 180 12.56 -15.53 -9.50
CA ASP A 180 12.35 -16.57 -10.51
C ASP A 180 11.55 -15.98 -11.70
N LYS A 181 11.92 -16.36 -12.93
CA LYS A 181 11.14 -16.09 -14.14
C LYS A 181 9.70 -16.61 -14.03
N PHE A 182 9.48 -17.62 -13.19
CA PHE A 182 8.18 -18.23 -12.91
C PHE A 182 7.58 -17.77 -11.58
N TRP A 183 7.95 -16.58 -11.07
CA TRP A 183 7.44 -16.04 -9.82
C TRP A 183 5.91 -16.06 -9.74
N PHE A 184 5.20 -15.81 -10.85
CA PHE A 184 3.74 -15.80 -10.86
C PHE A 184 3.12 -17.21 -10.82
N CYS A 185 3.89 -18.27 -11.07
CA CYS A 185 3.44 -19.65 -10.89
C CYS A 185 3.33 -20.06 -9.43
N GLN A 186 4.00 -19.35 -8.52
CA GLN A 186 4.01 -19.74 -7.12
C GLN A 186 2.60 -19.58 -6.51
N PRO A 187 2.12 -20.59 -5.77
CA PRO A 187 0.84 -20.51 -5.08
C PRO A 187 0.92 -19.59 -3.86
N CYS A 188 -0.20 -18.96 -3.56
CA CYS A 188 -0.39 -18.18 -2.34
C CYS A 188 -1.12 -19.04 -1.31
N ASP A 189 -1.09 -18.61 -0.05
CA ASP A 189 -1.88 -19.22 1.02
C ASP A 189 -2.85 -18.20 1.66
N PRO A 190 -4.18 -18.36 1.48
CA PRO A 190 -4.84 -19.40 0.70
C PRO A 190 -4.65 -19.21 -0.82
N PRO A 191 -4.79 -20.27 -1.64
CA PRO A 191 -4.72 -20.17 -3.09
C PRO A 191 -5.78 -19.24 -3.68
N HIS A 192 -5.37 -18.39 -4.62
CA HIS A 192 -6.30 -17.58 -5.41
C HIS A 192 -7.17 -18.44 -6.32
N GLU A 193 -8.43 -18.06 -6.47
CA GLU A 193 -9.31 -18.63 -7.48
C GLU A 193 -8.74 -18.36 -8.88
N LEU A 194 -8.80 -19.38 -9.73
CA LEU A 194 -8.37 -19.28 -11.12
C LEU A 194 -9.60 -19.15 -12.00
N VAL A 195 -9.55 -18.22 -12.95
CA VAL A 195 -10.65 -17.93 -13.89
C VAL A 195 -10.11 -17.64 -15.28
N TYR A 196 -10.98 -17.76 -16.28
CA TYR A 196 -10.82 -17.02 -17.53
C TYR A 196 -11.59 -15.72 -17.41
N ALA A 197 -10.89 -14.61 -17.59
CA ALA A 197 -11.48 -13.28 -17.52
C ALA A 197 -11.35 -12.57 -18.88
N LYS A 198 -12.33 -11.74 -19.23
CA LYS A 198 -12.36 -11.00 -20.50
C LYS A 198 -12.51 -9.50 -20.26
N GLN A 199 -11.56 -8.72 -20.77
CA GLN A 199 -11.69 -7.27 -20.83
C GLN A 199 -12.30 -6.84 -22.18
N LYS A 200 -13.02 -5.72 -22.21
CA LYS A 200 -13.59 -5.16 -23.44
C LYS A 200 -12.48 -4.96 -24.49
N GLY A 201 -12.68 -5.53 -25.68
CA GLY A 201 -11.71 -5.47 -26.79
C GLY A 201 -10.66 -6.59 -26.78
N TYR A 202 -10.62 -7.44 -25.76
CA TYR A 202 -9.67 -8.54 -25.64
C TYR A 202 -10.38 -9.91 -25.58
N PRO A 203 -9.69 -11.00 -25.96
CA PRO A 203 -10.20 -12.35 -25.77
C PRO A 203 -10.21 -12.73 -24.28
N PHE A 204 -10.88 -13.84 -23.94
CA PHE A 204 -10.73 -14.46 -22.62
C PHE A 204 -9.26 -14.83 -22.36
N TRP A 205 -8.81 -14.63 -21.13
CA TRP A 205 -7.44 -14.90 -20.75
C TRP A 205 -7.37 -15.49 -19.34
N PRO A 206 -6.48 -16.47 -19.07
CA PRO A 206 -6.35 -17.05 -17.74
C PRO A 206 -5.85 -16.00 -16.74
N ALA A 207 -6.42 -15.99 -15.53
CA ALA A 207 -6.08 -15.05 -14.47
C ALA A 207 -6.25 -15.65 -13.07
N LYS A 208 -5.58 -15.03 -12.08
CA LYS A 208 -5.84 -15.21 -10.65
C LYS A 208 -6.82 -14.13 -10.18
N VAL A 209 -7.83 -14.49 -9.41
CA VAL A 209 -8.71 -13.54 -8.73
C VAL A 209 -8.02 -13.05 -7.47
N ILE A 210 -7.67 -11.76 -7.44
CA ILE A 210 -6.98 -11.13 -6.31
C ILE A 210 -7.99 -10.62 -5.29
N ARG A 211 -9.13 -10.08 -5.75
CA ARG A 211 -10.27 -9.70 -4.90
C ARG A 211 -11.57 -9.73 -5.70
N LEU A 212 -12.66 -9.98 -4.99
CA LEU A 212 -14.02 -9.81 -5.47
C LEU A 212 -14.69 -8.74 -4.61
N ASP A 213 -15.20 -7.68 -5.23
CA ASP A 213 -15.91 -6.60 -4.55
C ASP A 213 -17.15 -6.23 -5.38
N ASN A 214 -18.35 -6.37 -4.80
CA ASN A 214 -19.64 -6.07 -5.45
C ASN A 214 -19.76 -6.59 -6.90
N GLU A 215 -19.49 -7.90 -7.11
CA GLU A 215 -19.51 -8.57 -8.42
C GLU A 215 -18.45 -8.10 -9.44
N VAL A 216 -17.52 -7.23 -9.02
CA VAL A 216 -16.34 -6.84 -9.80
C VAL A 216 -15.14 -7.65 -9.35
N TYR A 217 -14.58 -8.42 -10.28
CA TYR A 217 -13.41 -9.25 -10.08
C TYR A 217 -12.15 -8.45 -10.40
N ASP A 218 -11.34 -8.18 -9.39
CA ASP A 218 -9.98 -7.71 -9.56
C ASP A 218 -9.09 -8.92 -9.87
N VAL A 219 -8.69 -9.04 -11.13
CA VAL A 219 -7.93 -10.18 -11.63
C VAL A 219 -6.54 -9.76 -12.09
N ARG A 220 -5.59 -10.69 -11.93
CA ARG A 220 -4.23 -10.55 -12.47
C ARG A 220 -3.96 -11.67 -13.47
N PHE A 221 -3.71 -11.29 -14.72
CA PHE A 221 -3.59 -12.21 -15.84
C PHE A 221 -2.25 -12.96 -15.84
N PHE A 222 -2.27 -14.22 -16.30
CA PHE A 222 -1.05 -14.98 -16.60
C PHE A 222 -0.40 -14.48 -17.90
N GLY A 223 0.93 -14.60 -17.99
CA GLY A 223 1.72 -14.24 -19.15
C GLY A 223 1.95 -12.74 -19.34
N GLY A 224 2.83 -12.41 -20.29
CA GLY A 224 3.13 -11.03 -20.66
C GLY A 224 3.70 -10.21 -19.49
N LEU A 225 3.05 -9.08 -19.19
CA LEU A 225 3.41 -8.17 -18.10
C LEU A 225 2.57 -8.38 -16.83
N HIS A 226 1.83 -9.49 -16.73
CA HIS A 226 0.95 -9.80 -15.60
C HIS A 226 0.00 -8.65 -15.25
N GLN A 227 -0.66 -8.14 -16.29
CA GLN A 227 -1.58 -7.01 -16.21
C GLN A 227 -2.74 -7.30 -15.26
N ARG A 228 -3.26 -6.23 -14.67
CA ARG A 228 -4.37 -6.28 -13.73
C ARG A 228 -5.58 -5.59 -14.34
N ALA A 229 -6.77 -6.10 -14.07
CA ALA A 229 -8.01 -5.49 -14.52
C ALA A 229 -9.16 -5.77 -13.57
N ASN A 230 -10.09 -4.83 -13.51
CA ASN A 230 -11.42 -5.05 -12.94
C ASN A 230 -12.33 -5.60 -14.04
N VAL A 231 -12.95 -6.75 -13.78
CA VAL A 231 -13.77 -7.48 -14.75
C VAL A 231 -15.11 -7.83 -14.11
N GLU A 232 -16.20 -7.49 -14.79
CA GLU A 232 -17.56 -7.82 -14.36
C GLU A 232 -17.83 -9.32 -14.48
N LYS A 233 -18.70 -9.85 -13.62
CA LYS A 233 -19.01 -11.29 -13.52
C LYS A 233 -19.44 -11.94 -14.83
N GLU A 234 -20.13 -11.22 -15.71
CA GLU A 234 -20.58 -11.70 -17.02
C GLU A 234 -19.39 -12.10 -17.92
N ASN A 235 -18.24 -11.47 -17.68
CA ASN A 235 -17.00 -11.66 -18.39
C ASN A 235 -16.02 -12.57 -17.63
N ILE A 236 -16.50 -13.30 -16.63
CA ILE A 236 -15.76 -14.34 -15.90
C ILE A 236 -16.29 -15.72 -16.29
N LYS A 237 -15.38 -16.66 -16.51
CA LYS A 237 -15.68 -18.08 -16.73
C LYS A 237 -14.79 -18.94 -15.82
N PRO A 238 -15.29 -20.07 -15.30
CA PRO A 238 -14.48 -21.01 -14.53
C PRO A 238 -13.22 -21.44 -15.28
N ILE A 239 -12.09 -21.64 -14.59
CA ILE A 239 -10.86 -22.10 -15.25
C ILE A 239 -10.98 -23.48 -15.91
N THR A 240 -12.00 -24.25 -15.52
CA THR A 240 -12.33 -25.56 -16.11
C THR A 240 -13.05 -25.46 -17.45
N THR A 241 -13.49 -24.27 -17.88
CA THR A 241 -14.17 -24.09 -19.16
C THR A 241 -13.24 -24.49 -20.33
N PRO A 242 -13.67 -25.41 -21.21
CA PRO A 242 -12.88 -25.81 -22.37
C PRO A 242 -12.55 -24.64 -23.30
N ILE A 243 -11.31 -24.57 -23.77
CA ILE A 243 -10.81 -23.48 -24.65
C ILE A 243 -11.68 -23.31 -25.91
N GLN A 244 -12.24 -24.41 -26.42
CA GLN A 244 -13.12 -24.41 -27.59
C GLN A 244 -14.40 -23.59 -27.35
N GLN A 245 -14.94 -23.60 -26.14
CA GLN A 245 -16.13 -22.83 -25.77
C GLN A 245 -15.83 -21.33 -25.61
N LEU A 246 -14.58 -20.97 -25.34
CA LEU A 246 -14.12 -19.59 -25.18
C LEU A 246 -13.83 -18.89 -26.53
N GLN A 247 -13.95 -19.60 -27.65
CA GLN A 247 -13.65 -19.10 -29.01
C GLN A 247 -12.25 -18.47 -29.14
N LEU A 248 -11.29 -18.99 -28.39
CA LEU A 248 -9.93 -18.45 -28.35
C LEU A 248 -9.11 -18.89 -29.57
N LYS A 249 -8.54 -17.93 -30.29
CA LYS A 249 -7.48 -18.20 -31.26
C LYS A 249 -6.18 -18.46 -30.50
N ARG A 250 -5.56 -19.63 -30.72
CA ARG A 250 -4.29 -19.98 -30.09
C ARG A 250 -3.16 -19.13 -30.68
N THR A 251 -2.76 -18.11 -29.95
CA THR A 251 -1.57 -17.31 -30.25
C THR A 251 -0.38 -17.82 -29.44
N ALA A 252 0.85 -17.48 -29.86
CA ALA A 252 2.05 -17.81 -29.10
C ALA A 252 2.03 -17.22 -27.68
N THR A 253 1.46 -16.02 -27.51
CA THR A 253 1.31 -15.36 -26.20
C THR A 253 0.31 -16.09 -25.31
N LEU A 254 -0.81 -16.55 -25.86
CA LEU A 254 -1.81 -17.31 -25.11
C LEU A 254 -1.27 -18.67 -24.68
N ASN A 255 -0.53 -19.36 -25.55
CA ASN A 255 0.08 -20.63 -25.20
C ASN A 255 1.07 -20.48 -24.03
N LYS A 256 1.90 -19.43 -24.02
CA LYS A 256 2.79 -19.13 -22.88
C LYS A 256 2.02 -18.88 -21.57
N ALA A 257 0.92 -18.11 -21.62
CA ALA A 257 0.09 -17.88 -20.45
C ALA A 257 -0.56 -19.17 -19.93
N LEU A 258 -1.01 -20.06 -20.83
CA LEU A 258 -1.56 -21.36 -20.47
C LEU A 258 -0.51 -22.33 -19.92
N GLU A 259 0.74 -22.28 -20.41
CA GLU A 259 1.86 -23.04 -19.85
C GLU A 259 2.19 -22.58 -18.43
N GLU A 260 2.22 -21.26 -18.20
CA GLU A 260 2.41 -20.68 -16.86
C GLU A 260 1.29 -21.09 -15.91
N LEU A 261 0.02 -21.02 -16.35
CA LEU A 261 -1.14 -21.52 -15.60
C LEU A 261 -0.99 -23.01 -15.25
N LYS A 262 -0.61 -23.86 -16.21
CA LYS A 262 -0.44 -25.30 -15.97
C LYS A 262 0.64 -25.57 -14.93
N ARG A 263 1.74 -24.81 -14.97
CA ARG A 263 2.80 -24.92 -13.96
C ARG A 263 2.28 -24.50 -12.58
N HIS A 264 1.54 -23.41 -12.50
CA HIS A 264 0.88 -22.99 -11.26
C HIS A 264 -0.05 -24.07 -10.70
N GLN A 265 -0.90 -24.67 -11.53
CA GLN A 265 -1.80 -25.76 -11.13
C GLN A 265 -1.05 -27.00 -10.62
N LYS A 266 0.09 -27.33 -11.23
CA LYS A 266 0.95 -28.43 -10.74
C LYS A 266 1.51 -28.13 -9.36
N LEU A 267 1.98 -26.89 -9.13
CA LEU A 267 2.50 -26.47 -7.83
C LEU A 267 1.39 -26.49 -6.77
N LEU A 268 0.18 -26.03 -7.09
CA LEU A 268 -0.98 -26.12 -6.19
C LEU A 268 -1.28 -27.55 -5.74
N GLY A 269 -1.18 -28.53 -6.66
CA GLY A 269 -1.38 -29.95 -6.33
C GLY A 269 -0.28 -30.57 -5.48
N GLN A 270 0.88 -29.91 -5.37
CA GLN A 270 2.03 -30.34 -4.57
C GLN A 270 2.09 -29.69 -3.18
N VAL A 271 1.32 -28.63 -2.93
CA VAL A 271 1.22 -28.02 -1.59
C VAL A 271 0.54 -29.05 -0.67
N PRO A 272 1.19 -29.50 0.42
CA PRO A 272 0.56 -30.37 1.39
C PRO A 272 -0.69 -29.66 1.93
N LYS A 273 -1.87 -30.27 1.78
CA LYS A 273 -3.06 -29.79 2.48
C LYS A 273 -2.78 -29.95 3.97
N GLU A 274 -2.64 -28.85 4.71
CA GLU A 274 -2.55 -28.91 6.16
C GLU A 274 -3.76 -29.72 6.67
N LYS A 275 -3.46 -30.79 7.40
CA LYS A 275 -4.50 -31.59 8.06
C LYS A 275 -5.10 -30.72 9.15
N ASN A 276 -6.43 -30.55 9.09
CA ASN A 276 -7.28 -29.91 10.09
C ASN A 276 -6.85 -30.17 11.54
#